data_AF-A0A0C2IZC1-F1
#
_entry.id   AF-A0A0C2IZC1-F1
#
_cell.length_a   1.000
_cell.length_b   1.000
_cell.length_c   1.000
_cell.angle_alpha   90.00
_cell.angle_beta   90.00
_cell.angle_gamma   90.00
#
_symmetry.space_group_name_H-M   'P 1'
#
loop_
_entity.id
_entity.type
_entity.pdbx_description
1 polymer ?
#
loop_
_entity_poly.entity_id
_entity_poly.type
_entity_poly.pdbx_seq_one_letter_code
_entity_poly.pdbx_strand_id
1 'polypeptide(L)'
;MYVAVNRFFWPRMQQDIKNYCNLCHECASRNDPTPRFKANIVKCTPSFVLERVVMDILGPLTKSKKDNKDIHVVSYYHSKFVEAYPFTLMESKTIDYAFINQFLFRYGVPKIIHTTRVQTST
;
A
#
# COMPACT_ATOMS: atom_id res chain seq x y z
N MET A 1 -31.43 4.63 7.27
CA MET A 1 -32.11 3.96 8.42
C MET A 1 -32.90 4.95 9.29
N TYR A 2 -32.36 6.13 9.61
CA TYR A 2 -33.00 7.10 10.54
C TYR A 2 -34.35 7.72 10.10
N VAL A 3 -34.65 7.81 8.79
CA VAL A 3 -35.86 8.52 8.33
C VAL A 3 -37.15 7.74 8.57
N ALA A 4 -37.15 6.42 8.37
CA ALA A 4 -38.35 5.58 8.54
C ALA A 4 -38.69 5.35 10.03
N VAL A 5 -37.67 5.11 10.86
CA VAL A 5 -37.83 4.79 12.29
C VAL A 5 -38.38 5.96 13.10
N ASN A 6 -38.13 7.20 12.65
CA ASN A 6 -38.60 8.40 13.35
C ASN A 6 -40.07 8.75 13.06
N ARG A 7 -40.72 8.12 12.08
CA ARG A 7 -42.06 8.52 11.61
C ARG A 7 -43.09 7.39 11.54
N PHE A 8 -42.64 6.13 11.53
CA PHE A 8 -43.51 4.97 11.34
C PHE A 8 -43.10 3.81 12.25
N PHE A 9 -44.05 2.95 12.60
CA PHE A 9 -43.82 1.73 13.36
C PHE A 9 -44.76 0.62 12.89
N TRP A 10 -44.20 -0.59 12.71
CA TRP A 10 -44.97 -1.82 12.52
C TRP A 10 -44.19 -3.03 13.04
N PRO A 11 -44.86 -4.16 13.33
CA PRO A 11 -44.19 -5.39 13.77
C PRO A 11 -43.15 -5.85 12.74
N ARG A 12 -41.93 -6.16 13.19
CA ARG A 12 -40.79 -6.61 12.33
C ARG A 12 -40.25 -5.56 11.34
N MET A 13 -40.57 -4.27 11.52
CA MET A 13 -40.07 -3.16 10.69
C MET A 13 -38.57 -3.21 10.39
N GLN A 14 -37.73 -3.50 11.38
CA GLN A 14 -36.28 -3.58 11.17
C GLN A 14 -35.89 -4.68 10.16
N GLN A 15 -36.58 -5.82 10.21
CA GLN A 15 -36.32 -6.96 9.35
C GLN A 15 -36.79 -6.67 7.92
N ASP A 16 -37.95 -6.03 7.76
CA ASP A 16 -38.46 -5.64 6.44
C ASP A 16 -37.56 -4.59 5.78
N ILE A 17 -37.11 -3.58 6.53
CA ILE A 17 -36.15 -2.58 6.04
C ILE A 17 -34.84 -3.25 5.60
N LYS A 18 -34.33 -4.20 6.41
CA LYS A 18 -33.11 -4.94 6.06
C LYS A 18 -33.30 -5.77 4.79
N ASN A 19 -34.41 -6.47 4.65
CA ASN A 19 -34.73 -7.26 3.48
C ASN A 19 -34.85 -6.39 2.23
N TYR A 20 -35.52 -5.24 2.33
CA TYR A 20 -35.63 -4.27 1.25
C TYR A 20 -34.26 -3.75 0.81
N CYS A 21 -33.39 -3.35 1.75
CA CYS A 21 -32.04 -2.89 1.43
C CYS A 21 -31.17 -4.00 0.80
N ASN A 22 -31.31 -5.25 1.22
CA ASN A 22 -30.57 -6.38 0.67
C ASN A 22 -31.03 -6.75 -0.76
N LEU A 23 -32.32 -6.59 -1.06
CA LEU A 23 -32.90 -6.90 -2.38
C LEU A 23 -32.77 -5.73 -3.37
N CYS A 24 -32.46 -4.53 -2.89
CA CYS A 24 -32.33 -3.35 -3.73
C CYS A 24 -31.08 -3.43 -4.63
N HIS A 25 -31.29 -3.53 -5.94
CA HIS A 25 -30.22 -3.62 -6.92
C HIS A 25 -29.31 -2.38 -6.93
N GLU A 26 -29.87 -1.18 -6.79
CA GLU A 26 -29.07 0.06 -6.74
C GLU A 26 -28.21 0.18 -5.48
N CYS A 27 -28.69 -0.35 -4.34
CA CYS A 27 -27.90 -0.41 -3.12
C CYS A 27 -26.82 -1.48 -3.22
N ALA A 28 -27.15 -2.63 -3.80
CA ALA A 28 -26.21 -3.73 -4.00
C ALA A 28 -25.09 -3.37 -5.00
N SER A 29 -25.39 -2.64 -6.08
CA SER A 29 -24.40 -2.23 -7.08
C SER A 29 -23.39 -1.19 -6.56
N ARG A 30 -23.78 -0.42 -5.53
CA ARG A 30 -22.90 0.55 -4.86
C ARG A 30 -22.07 -0.06 -3.73
N ASN A 31 -22.43 -1.25 -3.25
CA ASN A 31 -21.68 -1.96 -2.23
C ASN A 31 -20.71 -2.94 -2.87
N ASP A 32 -19.49 -3.04 -2.32
CA ASP A 32 -18.57 -4.11 -2.68
C ASP A 32 -19.25 -5.47 -2.36
N PRO A 33 -19.51 -6.34 -3.36
CA PRO A 33 -20.27 -7.59 -3.17
C PRO A 33 -19.51 -8.63 -2.33
N THR A 34 -18.20 -8.44 -2.19
CA THR A 34 -17.33 -9.26 -1.36
C THR A 34 -16.91 -8.49 -0.12
N PRO A 35 -17.09 -9.04 1.11
CA PRO A 35 -16.36 -8.50 2.25
C PRO A 35 -14.89 -8.51 1.89
N ARG A 36 -14.23 -7.35 1.92
CA ARG A 36 -12.80 -7.24 1.62
C ARG A 36 -12.10 -8.28 2.46
N PHE A 37 -11.54 -9.31 1.82
CA PHE A 37 -10.78 -10.33 2.51
C PHE A 37 -9.62 -9.61 3.20
N LYS A 38 -9.75 -9.40 4.51
CA LYS A 38 -8.67 -8.83 5.31
C LYS A 38 -7.72 -9.98 5.55
N ALA A 39 -6.70 -10.08 4.70
CA ALA A 39 -5.59 -10.98 4.95
C ALA A 39 -5.05 -10.70 6.36
N ASN A 40 -4.81 -11.76 7.13
CA ASN A 40 -4.19 -11.62 8.43
C ASN A 40 -2.83 -10.96 8.25
N ILE A 41 -2.64 -9.78 8.86
CA ILE A 41 -1.34 -9.12 8.86
C ILE A 41 -0.41 -9.95 9.74
N VAL A 42 0.41 -10.78 9.11
CA VAL A 42 1.46 -11.54 9.81
C VAL A 42 2.58 -10.56 10.13
N LYS A 43 2.88 -10.41 11.42
CA LYS A 43 4.06 -9.65 11.86
C LYS A 43 5.30 -10.37 11.35
N CYS A 44 6.01 -9.75 10.41
CA CYS A 44 7.36 -10.19 10.09
C CYS A 44 8.30 -9.57 11.13
N THR A 45 9.06 -10.39 11.85
CA THR A 45 10.09 -9.93 12.78
C THR A 45 11.41 -10.53 12.33
N PRO A 46 12.27 -9.77 11.63
CA PRO A 46 13.61 -10.25 11.30
C PRO A 46 14.42 -10.46 12.57
N SER A 47 15.28 -11.47 12.57
CA SER A 47 16.20 -11.86 13.64
C SER A 47 17.50 -11.09 13.62
N PHE A 48 17.92 -10.54 12.46
CA PHE A 48 19.16 -9.77 12.34
C PHE A 48 19.07 -8.65 11.29
N VAL A 49 20.02 -7.70 11.38
CA VAL A 49 20.16 -6.59 10.42
C VAL A 49 20.48 -7.16 9.03
N LEU A 50 19.86 -6.61 7.97
CA LEU A 50 19.94 -7.11 6.57
C LEU A 50 19.27 -8.47 6.28
N GLU A 51 18.59 -9.10 7.24
CA GLU A 51 17.78 -10.28 6.90
C GLU A 51 16.69 -9.94 5.88
N ARG A 52 16.02 -8.81 6.09
CA ARG A 52 14.97 -8.30 5.20
C ARG A 52 15.10 -6.81 4.99
N VAL A 53 15.13 -6.44 3.73
CA VAL A 53 15.10 -5.05 3.27
C VAL A 53 13.88 -4.85 2.40
N VAL A 54 13.21 -3.71 2.57
CA VAL A 54 12.08 -3.29 1.74
C VAL A 54 12.56 -2.19 0.82
N MET A 55 12.24 -2.32 -0.46
CA MET A 55 12.49 -1.28 -1.46
C MET A 55 11.16 -0.78 -1.98
N ASP A 56 11.03 0.53 -2.06
CA ASP A 56 9.83 1.21 -2.56
C ASP A 56 10.22 2.44 -3.38
N ILE A 57 9.31 2.91 -4.22
CA ILE A 57 9.50 4.12 -5.00
C ILE A 57 8.40 5.10 -4.67
N LEU A 58 8.80 6.27 -4.23
CA LEU A 58 7.92 7.39 -3.96
C LEU A 58 7.96 8.36 -5.15
N GLY A 59 6.84 8.51 -5.85
CA GLY A 59 6.69 9.48 -6.93
C GLY A 59 5.45 9.25 -7.80
N PRO A 60 5.21 10.16 -8.77
CA PRO A 60 6.00 11.35 -9.07
C PRO A 60 5.77 12.50 -8.07
N LEU A 61 6.84 13.15 -7.65
CA LEU A 61 6.89 14.32 -6.77
C LEU A 61 7.17 15.60 -7.57
N THR A 62 7.00 16.76 -6.91
CA THR A 62 7.42 18.04 -7.47
C THR A 62 8.91 18.03 -7.78
N LYS A 63 9.26 18.44 -9.00
CA LYS A 63 10.65 18.48 -9.46
C LYS A 63 11.52 19.33 -8.53
N SER A 64 12.61 18.73 -8.07
CA SER A 64 13.65 19.46 -7.35
C SER A 64 14.43 20.40 -8.29
N LYS A 65 15.28 21.27 -7.73
CA LYS A 65 16.22 22.10 -8.51
C LYS A 65 17.15 21.29 -9.43
N LYS A 66 17.33 20.00 -9.14
CA LYS A 66 18.14 19.05 -9.92
C LYS A 66 17.29 18.15 -10.83
N ASP A 67 16.03 18.52 -11.07
CA ASP A 67 15.07 17.78 -11.90
C ASP A 67 14.67 16.38 -11.39
N ASN A 68 15.12 15.98 -10.18
CA ASN A 68 14.64 14.74 -9.56
C ASN A 68 13.14 14.83 -9.30
N LYS A 69 12.42 13.76 -9.67
CA LYS A 69 10.96 13.65 -9.56
C LYS A 69 10.52 12.44 -8.74
N ASP A 70 11.41 11.49 -8.50
CA ASP A 70 11.10 10.25 -7.80
C ASP A 70 12.18 9.96 -6.75
N ILE A 71 11.85 9.15 -5.75
CA ILE A 71 12.76 8.75 -4.68
C ILE A 71 12.71 7.23 -4.50
N HIS A 72 13.88 6.58 -4.55
CA HIS A 72 14.03 5.17 -4.22
C HIS A 72 14.29 5.06 -2.72
N VAL A 73 13.40 4.39 -2.01
CA VAL A 73 13.46 4.24 -0.57
C VAL A 73 13.86 2.81 -0.23
N VAL A 74 14.91 2.65 0.58
CA VAL A 74 15.39 1.36 1.06
C VAL A 74 15.29 1.34 2.59
N SER A 75 14.49 0.43 3.13
CA SER A 75 14.24 0.33 4.58
C SER A 75 14.64 -1.03 5.14
N TYR A 76 15.34 -1.00 6.27
CA TYR A 76 15.71 -2.17 7.05
C TYR A 76 14.54 -2.59 7.93
N TYR A 77 14.07 -3.83 7.77
CA TYR A 77 12.90 -4.27 8.52
C TYR A 77 13.19 -4.39 10.03
N HIS A 78 14.44 -4.70 10.41
CA HIS A 78 14.88 -4.89 11.80
C HIS A 78 15.03 -3.57 12.56
N SER A 79 15.91 -2.68 12.08
CA SER A 79 16.24 -1.43 12.76
C SER A 79 15.29 -0.28 12.43
N LYS A 80 14.44 -0.43 11.41
CA LYS A 80 13.66 0.66 10.81
C LYS A 80 14.53 1.80 10.26
N PHE A 81 15.81 1.54 10.02
CA PHE A 81 16.68 2.48 9.32
C PHE A 81 16.20 2.63 7.87
N VAL A 82 16.26 3.84 7.33
CA VAL A 82 15.75 4.18 6.00
C VAL A 82 16.76 5.03 5.26
N GLU A 83 17.01 4.68 3.99
CA GLU A 83 17.72 5.52 3.04
C GLU A 83 16.84 5.89 1.87
N ALA A 84 17.05 7.09 1.35
CA ALA A 84 16.28 7.68 0.27
C ALA A 84 17.23 8.21 -0.79
N TYR A 85 17.10 7.73 -2.02
CA TYR A 85 17.92 8.11 -3.16
C TYR A 85 17.06 8.79 -4.21
N PRO A 86 17.23 10.11 -4.45
CA PRO A 86 16.46 10.82 -5.46
C PRO A 86 16.94 10.46 -6.87
N PHE A 87 16.02 10.38 -7.82
CA PHE A 87 16.35 10.17 -9.24
C PHE A 87 15.43 10.95 -10.18
N THR A 88 15.95 11.19 -11.39
CA THR A 88 15.26 11.91 -12.48
C THR A 88 14.40 10.98 -13.33
N LEU A 89 14.78 9.71 -13.45
CA LEU A 89 14.15 8.74 -14.34
C LEU A 89 13.96 7.37 -13.67
N MET A 90 12.72 6.88 -13.69
CA MET A 90 12.31 5.59 -13.11
C MET A 90 12.59 4.42 -14.05
N GLU A 91 13.86 4.19 -14.36
CA GLU A 91 14.32 3.03 -15.12
C GLU A 91 14.92 1.97 -14.20
N SER A 92 14.59 0.69 -14.45
CA SER A 92 15.13 -0.44 -13.67
C SER A 92 16.65 -0.37 -13.55
N LYS A 93 17.37 -0.13 -14.65
CA LYS A 93 18.83 -0.05 -14.67
C LYS A 93 19.38 1.04 -13.73
N THR A 94 18.73 2.19 -13.70
CA THR A 94 19.13 3.32 -12.85
C THR A 94 18.90 2.99 -11.38
N ILE A 95 17.76 2.36 -11.07
CA ILE A 95 17.42 1.92 -9.71
C ILE A 95 18.39 0.83 -9.24
N ASP A 96 18.65 -0.17 -10.08
CA ASP A 96 19.57 -1.28 -9.80
C ASP A 96 20.99 -0.74 -9.57
N TYR A 97 21.47 0.14 -10.44
CA TYR A 97 22.79 0.75 -10.31
C TYR A 97 22.89 1.58 -9.02
N ALA A 98 21.88 2.38 -8.69
CA ALA A 98 21.86 3.16 -7.46
C ALA A 98 21.84 2.25 -6.23
N PHE A 99 21.02 1.20 -6.23
CA PHE A 99 20.94 0.24 -5.13
C PHE A 99 22.27 -0.49 -4.93
N ILE A 100 22.88 -1.01 -5.99
CA ILE A 100 24.16 -1.73 -5.89
C ILE A 100 25.25 -0.80 -5.34
N ASN A 101 25.41 0.39 -5.94
CA ASN A 101 26.52 1.27 -5.59
C ASN A 101 26.35 1.99 -4.26
N GLN A 102 25.13 2.43 -3.92
CA GLN A 102 24.88 3.24 -2.72
C GLN A 102 24.55 2.39 -1.50
N PHE A 103 23.92 1.23 -1.71
CA PHE A 103 23.45 0.36 -0.63
C PHE A 103 24.30 -0.91 -0.50
N LEU A 104 24.39 -1.74 -1.54
CA LEU A 104 25.04 -3.06 -1.42
C LEU A 104 26.53 -2.94 -1.11
N PHE A 105 27.27 -2.06 -1.78
CA PHE A 105 28.70 -1.88 -1.49
C PHE A 105 28.97 -1.23 -0.14
N ARG A 106 27.99 -0.53 0.44
CA ARG A 106 28.16 0.16 1.73
C ARG A 106 27.79 -0.73 2.92
N TYR A 107 26.72 -1.49 2.80
CA TYR A 107 26.15 -2.24 3.93
C TYR A 107 26.22 -3.75 3.76
N GLY A 108 26.35 -4.24 2.53
CA GLY A 108 26.34 -5.65 2.19
C GLY A 108 25.03 -6.13 1.56
N VAL A 109 24.97 -7.44 1.32
CA VAL A 109 23.87 -8.07 0.58
C VAL A 109 22.79 -8.57 1.54
N PRO A 110 21.53 -8.10 1.41
CA PRO A 110 20.45 -8.61 2.23
C PRO A 110 20.03 -10.01 1.83
N LYS A 111 19.52 -10.78 2.80
CA LYS A 111 19.04 -12.16 2.54
C LYS A 111 17.74 -12.17 1.74
N ILE A 112 16.85 -11.22 2.01
CA ILE A 112 15.54 -11.08 1.35
C ILE A 112 15.31 -9.62 0.99
N ILE A 113 14.96 -9.39 -0.27
CA ILE A 113 14.51 -8.09 -0.77
C ILE A 113 13.01 -8.17 -1.03
N HIS A 114 12.26 -7.23 -0.48
CA HIS A 114 10.82 -7.11 -0.69
C HIS A 114 10.53 -5.82 -1.45
N THR A 115 10.06 -5.94 -2.69
CA THR A 115 9.68 -4.82 -3.54
C THR A 115 8.16 -4.70 -3.62
N THR A 116 7.66 -3.48 -3.49
CA THR A 116 6.28 -3.15 -3.85
C THR A 116 6.19 -2.96 -5.36
N ARG A 117 5.03 -3.32 -5.95
CA ARG A 117 4.81 -3.06 -7.37
C ARG A 117 4.66 -1.56 -7.57
N VAL A 118 5.60 -1.00 -8.33
CA VAL A 118 5.46 0.32 -8.95
C VAL A 118 4.32 0.22 -9.96
N GLN A 119 3.21 0.91 -9.72
CA GLN A 119 2.22 1.12 -10.79
C GLN A 119 2.79 2.17 -11.73
N THR A 120 3.38 1.73 -12.84
CA THR A 120 3.64 2.62 -13.96
C THR A 120 2.27 3.01 -14.52
N SER A 121 1.78 4.19 -14.17
CA SER A 121 0.60 4.79 -14.82
C SER A 121 0.92 4.89 -16.31
N THR A 122 0.35 3.96 -17.08
CA THR A 122 0.37 3.98 -18.55
C THR A 122 -0.92 4.65 -18.99
#